data_AF-A0A7J2I4I6-F1
#
_entry.id   AF-A0A7J2I4I6-F1
#
_cell.length_a   1.000
_cell.length_b   1.000
_cell.length_c   1.000
_cell.angle_alpha   90.00
_cell.angle_beta   90.00
_cell.angle_gamma   90.00
#
_symmetry.space_group_name_H-M   'P 1'
#
loop_
_entity.id
_entity.type
_entity.pdbx_description
1 polymer ?
#
loop_
_entity_poly.entity_id
_entity_poly.type
_entity_poly.pdbx_seq_one_letter_code
_entity_poly.pdbx_strand_id
1 'polypeptide(L)'
;DILFSLYSENITPRHWSQMARRVAEHIRRGAEGVVVAHGTDTMGYTAAALSFSLRGLPCPVILVGSQRSSDRPSSDAALNLIGAVTAAVKAPFAEVVVAMHEDTSDRTVLLHRGTKVRKCHTSGRWAFRSVNSKPLARVVEGRVEMILDDYRPRGEGELRVLDRFEERVSLLKFHPGFNPSLIDWLVDEGYRGIVLEGTGLGHVGRYCYDALRRAIREGVLVFMTSQCIWGRVNMNVYDTGRDLLAIGVVPLEDMLPETALVKLMWVLGQTDDPEEAVRLMRENIAHEISPRTGYGVSFVG
;
A
#
# COMPACT_ATOMS: atom_id res chain seq x y z
N ASP A 1 9.70 -12.41 -18.86
CA ASP A 1 8.39 -13.03 -19.07
C ASP A 1 7.35 -11.91 -19.22
N ILE A 2 6.33 -12.09 -20.06
CA ILE A 2 5.23 -11.13 -20.23
C ILE A 2 3.99 -11.77 -19.63
N LEU A 3 3.57 -11.29 -18.45
CA LEU A 3 2.38 -11.81 -17.77
C LEU A 3 1.09 -11.23 -18.38
N PHE A 4 1.08 -9.92 -18.65
CA PHE A 4 0.02 -9.19 -19.34
C PHE A 4 0.58 -7.88 -19.91
N SER A 5 -0.17 -7.25 -20.80
CA SER A 5 0.10 -5.90 -21.33
C SER A 5 -1.12 -5.03 -21.10
N LEU A 6 -1.17 -4.37 -19.94
CA LEU A 6 -2.31 -3.57 -19.49
C LEU A 6 -1.82 -2.22 -18.97
N TYR A 7 -2.63 -1.18 -19.16
CA TYR A 7 -2.44 0.08 -18.47
C TYR A 7 -2.77 -0.05 -16.98
N SER A 8 -2.06 0.68 -16.12
CA SER A 8 -2.16 0.55 -14.66
C SER A 8 -3.56 0.81 -14.13
N GLU A 9 -4.31 1.72 -14.75
CA GLU A 9 -5.69 2.07 -14.42
C GLU A 9 -6.69 0.92 -14.64
N ASN A 10 -6.30 -0.12 -15.40
CA ASN A 10 -7.11 -1.31 -15.66
C ASN A 10 -6.68 -2.52 -14.80
N ILE A 11 -5.73 -2.34 -13.88
CA ILE A 11 -5.29 -3.38 -12.94
C ILE A 11 -6.34 -3.55 -11.84
N THR A 12 -6.60 -4.80 -11.46
CA THR A 12 -7.64 -5.22 -10.51
C THR A 12 -7.09 -6.29 -9.55
N PRO A 13 -7.82 -6.66 -8.47
CA PRO A 13 -7.36 -7.69 -7.53
C PRO A 13 -7.04 -9.05 -8.16
N ARG A 14 -7.77 -9.43 -9.23
CA ARG A 14 -7.47 -10.62 -10.03
C ARG A 14 -6.05 -10.57 -10.62
N HIS A 15 -5.64 -9.41 -11.12
CA HIS A 15 -4.30 -9.24 -11.68
C HIS A 15 -3.23 -9.31 -10.59
N TRP A 16 -3.48 -8.77 -9.39
CA TRP A 16 -2.56 -8.92 -8.25
C TRP A 16 -2.36 -10.39 -7.88
N SER A 17 -3.44 -11.19 -7.90
CA SER A 17 -3.39 -12.62 -7.64
C SER A 17 -2.50 -13.35 -8.66
N GLN A 18 -2.67 -13.04 -9.94
CA GLN A 18 -1.86 -13.59 -11.03
C GLN A 18 -0.38 -13.17 -10.91
N MET A 19 -0.12 -11.89 -10.58
CA MET A 19 1.24 -11.38 -10.34
C MET A 19 1.91 -12.13 -9.18
N ALA A 20 1.23 -12.27 -8.04
CA ALA A 20 1.78 -12.96 -6.87
C ALA A 20 2.17 -14.41 -7.20
N ARG A 21 1.30 -15.15 -7.90
CA ARG A 21 1.60 -16.52 -8.36
C ARG A 21 2.81 -16.57 -9.28
N ARG A 22 2.91 -15.67 -10.27
CA ARG A 22 4.01 -15.66 -11.23
C ARG A 22 5.34 -15.22 -10.61
N VAL A 23 5.32 -14.23 -9.73
CA VAL A 23 6.50 -13.85 -8.93
C VAL A 23 6.99 -15.05 -8.12
N ALA A 24 6.08 -15.74 -7.42
CA ALA A 24 6.44 -16.91 -6.62
C ALA A 24 6.99 -18.07 -7.47
N GLU A 25 6.44 -18.28 -8.68
CA GLU A 25 6.95 -19.27 -9.64
C GLU A 25 8.41 -18.97 -10.03
N HIS A 26 8.75 -17.70 -10.32
CA HIS A 26 10.13 -17.32 -10.62
C HIS A 26 11.07 -17.50 -9.43
N ILE A 27 10.63 -17.12 -8.23
CA ILE A 27 11.43 -17.30 -7.01
C ILE A 27 11.71 -18.80 -6.76
N ARG A 28 10.69 -19.67 -6.89
CA ARG A 28 10.85 -21.13 -6.75
C ARG A 28 11.76 -21.75 -7.80
N ARG A 29 11.92 -21.12 -8.97
CA ARG A 29 12.88 -21.50 -10.01
C ARG A 29 14.30 -21.02 -9.75
N GLY A 30 14.56 -20.35 -8.63
CA GLY A 30 15.89 -19.87 -8.24
C GLY A 30 16.19 -18.42 -8.63
N ALA A 31 15.17 -17.59 -8.88
CA ALA A 31 15.40 -16.16 -9.11
C ALA A 31 15.94 -15.49 -7.83
N GLU A 32 17.11 -14.84 -7.95
CA GLU A 32 17.73 -14.08 -6.86
C GLU A 32 16.99 -12.76 -6.55
N GLY A 33 16.04 -12.37 -7.38
CA GLY A 33 15.19 -11.20 -7.18
C GLY A 33 14.24 -11.08 -8.38
N VAL A 34 13.11 -10.42 -8.20
CA VAL A 34 12.11 -10.26 -9.27
C VAL A 34 11.84 -8.78 -9.49
N VAL A 35 12.00 -8.33 -10.74
CA VAL A 35 11.62 -6.97 -11.16
C VAL A 35 10.30 -7.04 -11.93
N VAL A 36 9.31 -6.29 -11.48
CA VAL A 36 7.97 -6.19 -12.08
C VAL A 36 7.83 -4.82 -12.74
N ALA A 37 7.90 -4.79 -14.07
CA ALA A 37 7.57 -3.58 -14.83
C ALA A 37 6.07 -3.29 -14.73
N HIS A 38 5.71 -2.10 -14.24
CA HIS A 38 4.33 -1.73 -13.93
C HIS A 38 4.03 -0.27 -14.31
N GLY A 39 2.80 0.01 -14.71
CA GLY A 39 2.34 1.39 -14.93
C GLY A 39 2.26 2.18 -13.63
N THR A 40 2.45 3.50 -13.68
CA THR A 40 2.71 4.27 -12.45
C THR A 40 1.47 4.60 -11.61
N ASP A 41 0.27 4.64 -12.20
CA ASP A 41 -0.90 5.18 -11.50
C ASP A 41 -1.36 4.31 -10.33
N THR A 42 -1.33 2.99 -10.49
CA THR A 42 -1.77 2.03 -9.47
C THR A 42 -0.62 1.23 -8.85
N MET A 43 0.63 1.58 -9.15
CA MET A 43 1.82 0.84 -8.69
C MET A 43 1.89 0.71 -7.17
N GLY A 44 1.49 1.75 -6.42
CA GLY A 44 1.44 1.70 -4.95
C GLY A 44 0.41 0.70 -4.41
N TYR A 45 -0.74 0.56 -5.07
CA TYR A 45 -1.75 -0.45 -4.72
C TYR A 45 -1.22 -1.86 -4.97
N THR A 46 -0.63 -2.09 -6.15
CA THR A 46 -0.03 -3.39 -6.50
C THR A 46 1.12 -3.73 -5.55
N ALA A 47 1.96 -2.76 -5.17
CA ALA A 47 3.05 -2.97 -4.23
C ALA A 47 2.53 -3.41 -2.85
N ALA A 48 1.47 -2.78 -2.34
CA ALA A 48 0.81 -3.22 -1.12
C ALA A 48 0.21 -4.64 -1.27
N ALA A 49 -0.45 -4.94 -2.39
CA ALA A 49 -1.09 -6.24 -2.62
C ALA A 49 -0.07 -7.38 -2.64
N LEU A 50 1.06 -7.17 -3.32
CA LEU A 50 2.18 -8.13 -3.33
C LEU A 50 2.84 -8.25 -1.95
N SER A 51 2.94 -7.16 -1.19
CA SER A 51 3.51 -7.19 0.18
C SER A 51 2.72 -8.07 1.14
N PHE A 52 1.38 -8.08 1.02
CA PHE A 52 0.52 -8.94 1.83
C PHE A 52 0.45 -10.38 1.30
N SER A 53 0.38 -10.54 -0.03
CA SER A 53 0.21 -11.86 -0.64
C SER A 53 1.48 -12.71 -0.71
N LEU A 54 2.67 -12.10 -0.76
CA LEU A 54 3.96 -12.81 -0.77
C LEU A 54 4.58 -12.80 0.63
N ARG A 55 4.19 -13.78 1.46
CA ARG A 55 4.70 -13.94 2.82
C ARG A 55 6.01 -14.72 2.82
N GLY A 56 6.94 -14.35 3.71
CA GLY A 56 8.22 -15.06 3.84
C GLY A 56 9.08 -14.99 2.57
N LEU A 57 9.11 -13.82 1.90
CA LEU A 57 9.95 -13.60 0.73
C LEU A 57 11.43 -13.90 1.06
N PRO A 58 12.13 -14.70 0.25
CA PRO A 58 13.56 -14.95 0.43
C PRO A 58 14.44 -13.94 -0.33
N CYS A 59 13.86 -13.15 -1.24
CA CYS A 59 14.56 -12.19 -2.08
C CYS A 59 13.71 -10.95 -2.40
N PRO A 60 14.30 -9.85 -2.90
CA PRO A 60 13.56 -8.65 -3.29
C PRO A 60 12.54 -8.89 -4.40
N VAL A 61 11.38 -8.24 -4.28
CA VAL A 61 10.42 -8.06 -5.36
C VAL A 61 10.26 -6.57 -5.61
N ILE A 62 10.60 -6.10 -6.80
CA ILE A 62 10.79 -4.68 -7.07
C ILE A 62 9.85 -4.26 -8.19
N LEU A 63 8.88 -3.41 -7.88
CA LEU A 63 8.05 -2.76 -8.88
C LEU A 63 8.80 -1.54 -9.43
N VAL A 64 8.74 -1.37 -10.75
CA VAL A 64 9.43 -0.28 -11.44
C VAL A 64 8.61 0.19 -12.63
N GLY A 65 8.70 1.48 -12.95
CA GLY A 65 8.06 2.07 -14.12
C GLY A 65 8.77 3.34 -14.57
N SER A 66 8.09 4.16 -15.35
CA SER A 66 8.58 5.49 -15.74
C SER A 66 7.44 6.50 -15.80
N GLN A 67 7.73 7.75 -15.45
CA GLN A 67 6.78 8.87 -15.62
C GLN A 67 6.80 9.41 -17.04
N ARG A 68 7.94 9.31 -17.72
CA ARG A 68 8.09 9.68 -19.13
C ARG A 68 8.11 8.43 -19.99
N SER A 69 7.40 8.49 -21.12
CA SER A 69 7.34 7.41 -22.10
C SER A 69 8.75 6.95 -22.51
N SER A 70 8.95 5.64 -22.62
CA SER A 70 10.26 5.02 -22.81
C SER A 70 10.89 5.28 -24.19
N ASP A 71 10.08 5.70 -25.16
CA ASP A 71 10.50 6.11 -26.50
C ASP A 71 11.18 7.49 -26.52
N ARG A 72 11.10 8.26 -25.43
CA ARG A 72 11.71 9.59 -25.35
C ARG A 72 13.16 9.50 -24.87
N PRO A 73 14.11 10.25 -25.47
CA PRO A 73 15.50 10.29 -25.01
C PRO A 73 15.68 10.76 -23.55
N SER A 74 14.72 11.52 -23.04
CA SER A 74 14.69 11.97 -21.64
C SER A 74 13.86 11.06 -20.74
N SER A 75 13.62 9.80 -21.12
CA SER A 75 12.86 8.88 -20.28
C SER A 75 13.63 8.52 -19.01
N ASP A 76 12.90 8.44 -17.90
CA ASP A 76 13.38 7.90 -16.62
C ASP A 76 13.40 6.35 -16.59
N ALA A 77 12.87 5.69 -17.62
CA ALA A 77 12.76 4.22 -17.67
C ALA A 77 14.11 3.51 -17.52
N ALA A 78 15.15 4.02 -18.20
CA ALA A 78 16.46 3.38 -18.19
C ALA A 78 17.08 3.38 -16.78
N LEU A 79 17.15 4.55 -16.13
CA LEU A 79 17.74 4.65 -14.79
C LEU A 79 16.89 3.91 -13.74
N ASN A 80 15.57 4.02 -13.79
CA ASN A 80 14.67 3.27 -12.89
C ASN A 80 14.90 1.76 -13.01
N LEU A 81 14.97 1.23 -14.24
CA LEU A 81 15.17 -0.20 -14.48
C LEU A 81 16.56 -0.66 -14.04
N ILE A 82 17.61 0.11 -14.32
CA ILE A 82 18.97 -0.19 -13.85
C ILE A 82 19.01 -0.21 -12.31
N GLY A 83 18.38 0.77 -11.66
CA GLY A 83 18.27 0.84 -10.20
C GLY A 83 17.53 -0.36 -9.63
N ALA A 84 16.38 -0.73 -10.22
CA ALA A 84 15.60 -1.88 -9.81
C ALA A 84 16.38 -3.20 -9.96
N VAL A 85 17.02 -3.45 -11.10
CA VAL A 85 17.83 -4.67 -11.30
C VAL A 85 19.04 -4.70 -10.36
N THR A 86 19.71 -3.56 -10.16
CA THR A 86 20.82 -3.45 -9.21
C THR A 86 20.38 -3.85 -7.80
N ALA A 87 19.24 -3.33 -7.35
CA ALA A 87 18.67 -3.67 -6.05
C ALA A 87 18.21 -5.13 -5.96
N ALA A 88 17.61 -5.68 -7.03
CA ALA A 88 17.16 -7.08 -7.05
C ALA A 88 18.31 -8.06 -6.78
N VAL A 89 19.52 -7.75 -7.25
CA VAL A 89 20.72 -8.59 -7.05
C VAL A 89 21.46 -8.23 -5.76
N LYS A 90 21.69 -6.94 -5.49
CA LYS A 90 22.65 -6.52 -4.45
C LYS A 90 22.01 -6.14 -3.11
N ALA A 91 20.70 -5.90 -3.06
CA ALA A 91 20.08 -5.44 -1.82
C ALA A 91 20.07 -6.56 -0.76
N PRO A 92 20.36 -6.22 0.51
CA PRO A 92 20.38 -7.19 1.61
C PRO A 92 18.98 -7.55 2.12
N PHE A 93 17.92 -6.90 1.63
CA PHE A 93 16.56 -7.12 2.08
C PHE A 93 15.76 -8.11 1.20
N ALA A 94 14.65 -8.63 1.72
CA ALA A 94 13.67 -9.45 1.01
C ALA A 94 12.25 -8.94 1.30
N GLU A 95 11.93 -7.83 0.66
CA GLU A 95 10.64 -7.14 0.75
C GLU A 95 10.14 -6.76 -0.64
N VAL A 96 8.84 -6.45 -0.73
CA VAL A 96 8.28 -5.80 -1.90
C VAL A 96 8.55 -4.30 -1.81
N VAL A 97 9.19 -3.74 -2.84
CA VAL A 97 9.53 -2.31 -2.90
C VAL A 97 9.17 -1.70 -4.26
N VAL A 98 9.05 -0.38 -4.29
CA VAL A 98 8.93 0.42 -5.52
C VAL A 98 10.25 1.16 -5.76
N ALA A 99 10.81 1.01 -6.96
CA ALA A 99 12.04 1.68 -7.40
C ALA A 99 11.72 2.81 -8.38
N MET A 100 11.89 4.06 -7.96
CA MET A 100 11.62 5.26 -8.77
C MET A 100 12.63 6.37 -8.44
N HIS A 101 12.75 7.39 -9.30
CA HIS A 101 13.69 8.50 -9.09
C HIS A 101 13.49 9.21 -7.74
N GLU A 102 14.59 9.62 -7.11
CA GLU A 102 14.58 10.45 -5.90
C GLU A 102 14.08 11.88 -6.19
N ASP A 103 14.68 12.50 -7.20
CA ASP A 103 14.51 13.90 -7.58
C ASP A 103 14.46 14.07 -9.11
N THR A 104 14.77 15.27 -9.62
CA THR A 104 14.75 15.59 -11.05
C THR A 104 16.01 15.16 -11.79
N SER A 105 17.08 14.80 -11.08
CA SER A 105 18.37 14.39 -11.63
C SER A 105 18.41 12.90 -11.96
N ASP A 106 19.21 12.54 -12.98
CA ASP A 106 19.44 11.15 -13.38
C ASP A 106 20.60 10.53 -12.57
N ARG A 107 20.53 10.65 -11.23
CA ARG A 107 21.59 10.19 -10.32
C ARG A 107 21.18 9.05 -9.41
N THR A 108 19.98 9.11 -8.86
CA THR A 108 19.58 8.24 -7.75
C THR A 108 18.16 7.70 -7.92
N VAL A 109 18.00 6.44 -7.52
CA VAL A 109 16.71 5.75 -7.45
C VAL A 109 16.43 5.43 -5.99
N LEU A 110 15.28 5.84 -5.48
CA LEU A 110 14.82 5.46 -4.16
C LEU A 110 14.07 4.13 -4.21
N LEU A 111 14.28 3.33 -3.17
CA LEU A 111 13.56 2.09 -2.91
C LEU A 111 12.57 2.36 -1.78
N HIS A 112 11.29 2.45 -2.14
CA HIS A 112 10.20 2.70 -1.19
C HIS A 112 9.57 1.37 -0.77
N ARG A 113 9.35 1.16 0.53
CA ARG A 113 8.62 -0.02 1.00
C ARG A 113 7.20 -0.04 0.41
N GLY A 114 6.78 -1.19 -0.13
CA GLY A 114 5.56 -1.33 -0.92
C GLY A 114 4.25 -0.93 -0.22
N THR A 115 4.22 -1.01 1.12
CA THR A 115 3.07 -0.65 1.97
C THR A 115 3.11 0.78 2.51
N LYS A 116 4.19 1.53 2.23
CA LYS A 116 4.40 2.90 2.69
C LYS A 116 4.68 3.85 1.52
N VAL A 117 4.33 3.47 0.29
CA VAL A 117 4.61 4.27 -0.92
C VAL A 117 3.33 4.81 -1.54
N ARG A 118 3.37 6.09 -1.94
CA ARG A 118 2.27 6.75 -2.66
C ARG A 118 2.81 7.54 -3.86
N LYS A 119 2.06 7.55 -4.97
CA LYS A 119 2.26 8.51 -6.06
C LYS A 119 1.66 9.86 -5.65
N CYS A 120 2.52 10.81 -5.29
CA CYS A 120 2.16 12.13 -4.77
C CYS A 120 2.27 13.25 -5.81
N HIS A 121 2.79 12.96 -7.01
CA HIS A 121 2.79 13.90 -8.13
C HIS A 121 2.26 13.23 -9.40
N THR A 122 1.57 13.99 -10.24
CA THR A 122 0.95 13.49 -11.46
C THR A 122 1.93 13.27 -12.64
N SER A 123 3.20 13.69 -12.54
CA SER A 123 4.10 13.76 -13.71
C SER A 123 5.59 13.92 -13.41
N GLY A 124 5.97 14.48 -12.24
CA GLY A 124 7.38 14.60 -11.85
C GLY A 124 8.01 13.22 -11.69
N ARG A 125 9.26 13.03 -12.14
CA ARG A 125 9.99 11.74 -12.02
C ARG A 125 10.06 11.25 -10.57
N TRP A 126 10.14 12.20 -9.64
CA TRP A 126 10.11 12.01 -8.20
C TRP A 126 8.71 11.74 -7.61
N ALA A 127 7.72 11.40 -8.43
CA ALA A 127 6.32 11.31 -8.02
C ALA A 127 6.07 10.38 -6.83
N PHE A 128 6.88 9.34 -6.64
CA PHE A 128 6.71 8.39 -5.55
C PHE A 128 7.40 8.87 -4.28
N ARG A 129 6.67 8.79 -3.16
CA ARG A 129 7.15 9.18 -1.84
C ARG A 129 6.87 8.09 -0.83
N SER A 130 7.82 7.87 0.06
CA SER A 130 7.57 7.12 1.30
C SER A 130 6.73 8.01 2.23
N VAL A 131 5.62 7.48 2.71
CA VAL A 131 4.68 8.17 3.59
C VAL A 131 4.71 7.51 4.96
N ASN A 132 4.76 8.32 6.01
CA ASN A 132 4.91 7.86 7.40
C ASN A 132 6.15 6.96 7.65
N SER A 133 7.08 6.92 6.71
CA SER A 133 8.40 6.27 6.82
C SER A 133 9.42 6.98 5.92
N LYS A 134 10.71 6.71 6.13
CA LYS A 134 11.77 7.05 5.16
C LYS A 134 11.77 6.02 4.01
N PRO A 135 12.39 6.31 2.87
CA PRO A 135 12.74 5.27 1.90
C PRO A 135 13.56 4.16 2.58
N LEU A 136 13.41 2.92 2.10
CA LEU A 136 14.13 1.77 2.64
C LEU A 136 15.63 1.87 2.33
N ALA A 137 15.93 2.25 1.09
CA ALA A 137 17.27 2.34 0.57
C ALA A 137 17.32 3.29 -0.64
N ARG A 138 18.54 3.60 -1.06
CA ARG A 138 18.85 4.38 -2.26
C ARG A 138 19.80 3.56 -3.14
N VAL A 139 19.60 3.63 -4.45
CA VAL A 139 20.58 3.16 -5.43
C VAL A 139 21.30 4.37 -6.03
N VAL A 140 22.61 4.42 -5.88
CA VAL A 140 23.49 5.48 -6.38
C VAL A 140 24.77 4.85 -6.90
N GLU A 141 25.19 5.23 -8.12
CA GLU A 141 26.43 4.72 -8.74
C GLU A 141 26.57 3.17 -8.71
N GLY A 142 25.45 2.46 -8.91
CA GLY A 142 25.42 0.99 -8.93
C GLY A 142 25.58 0.31 -7.56
N ARG A 143 25.50 1.07 -6.47
CA ARG A 143 25.54 0.61 -5.08
C ARG A 143 24.16 0.78 -4.43
N VAL A 144 23.81 -0.13 -3.53
CA VAL A 144 22.60 -0.05 -2.71
C VAL A 144 23.02 0.47 -1.33
N GLU A 145 22.56 1.66 -0.98
CA GLU A 145 22.77 2.30 0.32
C GLU A 145 21.50 2.14 1.15
N MET A 146 21.58 1.39 2.26
CA MET A 146 20.45 1.25 3.18
C MET A 146 20.22 2.56 3.94
N ILE A 147 18.96 3.01 3.98
CA ILE A 147 18.53 4.19 4.75
C ILE A 147 17.87 3.78 6.06
N LEU A 148 17.19 2.63 6.05
CA LEU A 148 16.61 2.00 7.22
C LEU A 148 17.34 0.68 7.52
N ASP A 149 17.61 0.45 8.80
CA ASP A 149 18.20 -0.81 9.28
C ASP A 149 17.13 -1.88 9.58
N ASP A 150 15.88 -1.46 9.76
CA ASP A 150 14.73 -2.34 9.96
C ASP A 150 14.19 -2.84 8.61
N TYR A 151 14.68 -4.01 8.19
CA TYR A 151 14.23 -4.70 7.00
C TYR A 151 14.29 -6.22 7.18
N ARG A 152 13.48 -6.95 6.41
CA ARG A 152 13.60 -8.42 6.33
C ARG A 152 14.87 -8.79 5.58
N PRO A 153 15.83 -9.52 6.16
CA PRO A 153 17.04 -9.91 5.45
C PRO A 153 16.77 -10.96 4.37
N ARG A 154 17.60 -10.93 3.33
CA ARG A 154 17.61 -11.91 2.25
C ARG A 154 17.92 -13.32 2.77
N GLY A 155 17.27 -14.32 2.18
CA GLY A 155 17.50 -15.74 2.48
C GLY A 155 16.76 -16.25 3.73
N GLU A 156 16.13 -15.38 4.49
CA GLU A 156 15.44 -15.71 5.74
C GLU A 156 13.91 -15.72 5.50
N GLY A 157 13.38 -16.80 4.93
CA GLY A 157 11.94 -16.93 4.73
C GLY A 157 11.50 -18.17 3.96
N GLU A 158 10.32 -18.68 4.33
CA GLU A 158 9.61 -19.69 3.55
C GLU A 158 8.48 -19.01 2.78
N LEU A 159 8.60 -18.97 1.44
CA LEU A 159 7.65 -18.28 0.59
C LEU A 159 6.27 -18.93 0.62
N ARG A 160 5.27 -18.20 1.13
CA ARG A 160 3.85 -18.55 1.09
C ARG A 160 3.07 -17.53 0.26
N VAL A 161 2.21 -18.03 -0.61
CA VAL A 161 1.38 -17.22 -1.50
C VAL A 161 -0.05 -17.22 -0.96
N LEU A 162 -0.48 -16.06 -0.46
CA LEU A 162 -1.82 -15.81 0.08
C LEU A 162 -2.51 -14.76 -0.81
N ASP A 163 -3.00 -15.19 -1.95
CA ASP A 163 -3.35 -14.31 -3.07
C ASP A 163 -4.85 -14.14 -3.29
N ARG A 164 -5.67 -14.46 -2.29
CA ARG A 164 -7.11 -14.20 -2.33
C ARG A 164 -7.41 -12.77 -1.89
N PHE A 165 -8.27 -12.09 -2.64
CA PHE A 165 -8.73 -10.73 -2.33
C PHE A 165 -10.25 -10.68 -2.48
N GLU A 166 -10.95 -10.22 -1.45
CA GLU A 166 -12.37 -9.88 -1.49
C GLU A 166 -12.55 -8.59 -2.27
N GLU A 167 -13.40 -8.60 -3.30
CA GLU A 167 -13.65 -7.43 -4.15
C GLU A 167 -14.76 -6.53 -3.59
N ARG A 168 -15.60 -7.06 -2.69
CA ARG A 168 -16.67 -6.32 -2.01
C ARG A 168 -16.16 -5.48 -0.83
N VAL A 169 -15.19 -4.62 -1.13
CA VAL A 169 -14.60 -3.65 -0.20
C VAL A 169 -14.56 -2.28 -0.86
N SER A 170 -14.86 -1.21 -0.11
CA SER A 170 -14.89 0.15 -0.64
C SER A 170 -13.97 1.10 0.13
N LEU A 171 -13.39 2.08 -0.58
CA LEU A 171 -12.68 3.22 -0.01
C LEU A 171 -13.56 4.47 -0.19
N LEU A 172 -14.03 5.04 0.91
CA LEU A 172 -14.89 6.22 0.90
C LEU A 172 -14.14 7.44 1.42
N LYS A 173 -13.95 8.42 0.55
CA LYS A 173 -13.40 9.72 0.93
C LYS A 173 -14.48 10.62 1.51
N PHE A 174 -14.35 10.97 2.77
CA PHE A 174 -15.24 11.93 3.40
C PHE A 174 -15.00 13.34 2.82
N HIS A 175 -16.05 14.16 2.77
CA HIS A 175 -15.94 15.59 2.50
C HIS A 175 -17.14 16.30 3.17
N PRO A 176 -17.09 17.63 3.37
CA PRO A 176 -18.26 18.38 3.81
C PRO A 176 -19.45 18.13 2.88
N GLY A 177 -20.61 17.76 3.45
CA GLY A 177 -21.79 17.39 2.68
C GLY A 177 -21.78 15.98 2.08
N PHE A 178 -20.91 15.09 2.56
CA PHE A 178 -20.92 13.68 2.17
C PHE A 178 -22.32 13.08 2.37
N ASN A 179 -22.85 12.34 1.40
CA ASN A 179 -24.17 11.73 1.51
C ASN A 179 -24.08 10.36 2.23
N PRO A 180 -24.63 10.20 3.45
CA PRO A 180 -24.59 8.93 4.18
C PRO A 180 -25.27 7.76 3.46
N SER A 181 -26.21 8.06 2.55
CA SER A 181 -26.90 7.05 1.75
C SER A 181 -25.95 6.21 0.89
N LEU A 182 -24.72 6.70 0.61
CA LEU A 182 -23.69 5.90 -0.04
C LEU A 182 -23.18 4.75 0.84
N ILE A 183 -23.09 4.97 2.16
CA ILE A 183 -22.75 3.89 3.12
C ILE A 183 -23.90 2.88 3.14
N ASP A 184 -25.14 3.37 3.23
CA ASP A 184 -26.32 2.52 3.22
C ASP A 184 -26.41 1.66 1.94
N TRP A 185 -26.14 2.26 0.78
CA TRP A 185 -26.11 1.55 -0.49
C TRP A 185 -25.05 0.46 -0.52
N LEU A 186 -23.84 0.70 0.01
CA LEU A 186 -22.81 -0.35 0.09
C LEU A 186 -23.27 -1.53 0.95
N VAL A 187 -23.96 -1.26 2.06
CA VAL A 187 -24.55 -2.30 2.92
C VAL A 187 -25.59 -3.10 2.14
N ASP A 188 -26.50 -2.43 1.44
CA ASP A 188 -27.57 -3.05 0.65
C ASP A 188 -27.02 -3.91 -0.51
N GLU A 189 -25.93 -3.46 -1.15
CA GLU A 189 -25.23 -4.22 -2.19
C GLU A 189 -24.38 -5.36 -1.63
N GLY A 190 -24.32 -5.54 -0.31
CA GLY A 190 -23.61 -6.63 0.36
C GLY A 190 -22.09 -6.46 0.35
N TYR A 191 -21.60 -5.22 0.50
CA TYR A 191 -20.19 -4.98 0.80
C TYR A 191 -19.81 -5.50 2.18
N ARG A 192 -18.63 -6.09 2.30
CA ARG A 192 -18.14 -6.68 3.55
C ARG A 192 -17.24 -5.76 4.36
N GLY A 193 -16.64 -4.77 3.70
CA GLY A 193 -15.69 -3.86 4.33
C GLY A 193 -15.72 -2.46 3.75
N ILE A 194 -15.54 -1.46 4.61
CA ILE A 194 -15.43 -0.05 4.25
C ILE A 194 -14.18 0.52 4.92
N VAL A 195 -13.32 1.15 4.13
CA VAL A 195 -12.27 2.04 4.62
C VAL A 195 -12.72 3.48 4.43
N LEU A 196 -12.77 4.24 5.51
CA LEU A 196 -13.05 5.68 5.47
C LEU A 196 -11.72 6.44 5.37
N GLU A 197 -11.62 7.32 4.36
CA GLU A 197 -10.60 8.37 4.31
C GLU A 197 -11.20 9.63 4.98
N GLY A 198 -11.13 9.64 6.32
CA GLY A 198 -11.68 10.69 7.17
C GLY A 198 -10.79 11.92 7.29
N THR A 199 -11.25 12.97 7.98
CA THR A 199 -10.46 14.21 8.15
C THR A 199 -9.51 14.12 9.34
N GLY A 200 -8.36 14.81 9.26
CA GLY A 200 -7.46 15.04 10.39
C GLY A 200 -7.06 13.76 11.14
N LEU A 201 -7.39 13.68 12.43
CA LEU A 201 -7.11 12.52 13.28
C LEU A 201 -8.08 11.33 13.09
N GLY A 202 -8.90 11.33 12.04
CA GLY A 202 -9.86 10.27 11.71
C GLY A 202 -11.29 10.61 12.11
N HIS A 203 -11.90 11.58 11.42
CA HIS A 203 -13.27 12.01 11.68
C HIS A 203 -14.15 11.98 10.43
N VAL A 204 -15.46 11.85 10.66
CA VAL A 204 -16.53 12.13 9.69
C VAL A 204 -17.61 12.97 10.35
N GLY A 205 -18.52 13.53 9.56
CA GLY A 205 -19.67 14.28 10.06
C GLY A 205 -20.62 13.40 10.88
N ARG A 206 -21.21 13.96 11.94
CA ARG A 206 -22.19 13.26 12.80
C ARG A 206 -23.40 12.73 12.01
N TYR A 207 -23.76 13.38 10.91
CA TYR A 207 -24.82 12.93 10.02
C TYR A 207 -24.53 11.57 9.35
N CYS A 208 -23.28 11.08 9.36
CA CYS A 208 -22.96 9.73 8.89
C CYS A 208 -23.18 8.65 9.96
N TYR A 209 -23.39 9.01 11.22
CA TYR A 209 -23.30 8.04 12.33
C TYR A 209 -24.38 6.96 12.28
N ASP A 210 -25.60 7.31 11.85
CA ASP A 210 -26.68 6.32 11.76
C ASP A 210 -26.42 5.29 10.66
N ALA A 211 -25.94 5.72 9.49
CA ALA A 211 -25.52 4.82 8.41
C ALA A 211 -24.36 3.93 8.85
N LEU A 212 -23.39 4.46 9.61
CA LEU A 212 -22.27 3.67 10.16
C LEU A 212 -22.73 2.64 11.20
N ARG A 213 -23.63 3.03 12.12
CA ARG A 213 -24.23 2.11 13.09
C ARG A 213 -24.98 0.99 12.38
N ARG A 214 -25.70 1.31 11.31
CA ARG A 214 -26.39 0.32 10.49
C ARG A 214 -25.38 -0.63 9.83
N ALA A 215 -24.37 -0.09 9.14
CA ALA A 215 -23.35 -0.91 8.48
C ALA A 215 -22.71 -1.93 9.43
N ILE A 216 -22.30 -1.49 10.62
CA ILE A 216 -21.67 -2.36 11.63
C ILE A 216 -22.66 -3.39 12.17
N ARG A 217 -23.93 -3.02 12.38
CA ARG A 217 -24.99 -3.94 12.82
C ARG A 217 -25.26 -5.04 11.78
N GLU A 218 -25.17 -4.71 10.50
CA GLU A 218 -25.32 -5.65 9.37
C GLU A 218 -24.01 -6.44 9.08
N GLY A 219 -23.00 -6.33 9.94
CA GLY A 219 -21.76 -7.10 9.84
C GLY A 219 -20.70 -6.53 8.89
N VAL A 220 -20.89 -5.31 8.37
CA VAL A 220 -19.87 -4.63 7.55
C VAL A 220 -18.78 -4.08 8.46
N LEU A 221 -17.54 -4.48 8.20
CA LEU A 221 -16.38 -3.96 8.95
C LEU A 221 -16.04 -2.55 8.47
N VAL A 222 -15.92 -1.60 9.41
CA VAL A 222 -15.60 -0.21 9.07
C VAL A 222 -14.29 0.22 9.72
N PHE A 223 -13.36 0.69 8.91
CA PHE A 223 -12.04 1.15 9.33
C PHE A 223 -11.81 2.63 9.02
N MET A 224 -10.96 3.28 9.81
CA MET A 224 -10.65 4.70 9.67
C MET A 224 -9.18 4.92 9.29
N THR A 225 -8.98 5.69 8.23
CA THR A 225 -7.72 6.31 7.79
C THR A 225 -7.92 7.83 7.64
N SER A 226 -6.88 8.56 7.22
CA SER A 226 -6.95 10.02 7.07
C SER A 226 -6.70 10.48 5.63
N GLN A 227 -7.36 11.57 5.25
CA GLN A 227 -7.08 12.33 4.03
C GLN A 227 -5.73 13.03 4.09
N CYS A 228 -5.24 13.32 5.29
CA CYS A 228 -3.90 13.84 5.48
C CYS A 228 -2.91 12.75 5.07
N ILE A 229 -2.09 13.03 4.05
CA ILE A 229 -1.11 12.07 3.53
C ILE A 229 -0.19 11.59 4.66
N TRP A 230 0.37 12.51 5.42
CA TRP A 230 1.21 12.21 6.59
C TRP A 230 0.41 12.36 7.88
N GLY A 231 0.66 11.46 8.82
CA GLY A 231 0.05 11.49 10.13
C GLY A 231 -0.47 10.14 10.59
N ARG A 232 -0.90 10.11 11.85
CA ARG A 232 -1.52 8.97 12.52
C ARG A 232 -2.92 9.37 12.96
N VAL A 233 -3.90 8.54 12.64
CA VAL A 233 -5.26 8.61 13.18
C VAL A 233 -5.19 8.42 14.69
N ASN A 234 -5.88 9.28 15.44
CA ASN A 234 -6.05 9.13 16.88
C ASN A 234 -7.45 9.60 17.27
N MET A 235 -8.39 8.66 17.23
CA MET A 235 -9.79 8.90 17.51
C MET A 235 -10.09 9.08 19.01
N ASN A 236 -9.10 8.98 19.89
CA ASN A 236 -9.29 9.18 21.33
C ASN A 236 -9.23 10.65 21.76
N VAL A 237 -8.72 11.54 20.91
CA VAL A 237 -8.46 12.95 21.28
C VAL A 237 -9.77 13.75 21.41
N TYR A 238 -10.65 13.63 20.42
CA TYR A 238 -11.90 14.41 20.35
C TYR A 238 -13.13 13.52 20.60
N ASP A 239 -14.20 14.12 21.13
CA ASP A 239 -15.47 13.43 21.37
C ASP A 239 -16.02 12.74 20.12
N THR A 240 -15.93 13.40 18.96
CA THR A 240 -16.38 12.84 17.67
C THR A 240 -15.62 11.57 17.27
N GLY A 241 -14.35 11.45 17.64
CA GLY A 241 -13.58 10.23 17.44
C GLY A 241 -14.00 9.12 18.41
N ARG A 242 -14.22 9.47 19.69
CA ARG A 242 -14.69 8.53 20.71
C ARG A 242 -16.08 7.99 20.40
N ASP A 243 -16.97 8.82 19.87
CA ASP A 243 -18.29 8.43 19.39
C ASP A 243 -18.18 7.37 18.26
N LEU A 244 -17.25 7.57 17.31
CA LEU A 244 -17.01 6.63 16.21
C LEU A 244 -16.41 5.30 16.70
N LEU A 245 -15.50 5.34 17.68
CA LEU A 245 -15.00 4.13 18.34
C LEU A 245 -16.13 3.36 19.02
N ALA A 246 -17.02 4.06 19.74
CA ALA A 246 -18.18 3.46 20.40
C ALA A 246 -19.20 2.89 19.40
N ILE A 247 -19.30 3.46 18.19
CA ILE A 247 -20.09 2.91 17.09
C ILE A 247 -19.48 1.60 16.55
N GLY A 248 -18.17 1.40 16.71
CA GLY A 248 -17.43 0.22 16.25
C GLY A 248 -16.48 0.47 15.07
N VAL A 249 -16.21 1.73 14.73
CA VAL A 249 -15.22 2.07 13.70
C VAL A 249 -13.80 1.84 14.23
N VAL A 250 -12.97 1.14 13.46
CA VAL A 250 -11.63 0.73 13.89
C VAL A 250 -10.54 1.65 13.29
N PRO A 251 -9.73 2.35 14.09
CA PRO A 251 -8.63 3.18 13.58
C PRO A 251 -7.48 2.31 13.06
N LEU A 252 -6.87 2.73 11.94
CA LEU A 252 -5.72 2.04 11.32
C LEU A 252 -4.41 2.80 11.47
N GLU A 253 -4.23 3.49 12.59
CA GLU A 253 -2.98 4.13 12.98
C GLU A 253 -2.43 5.07 11.88
N ASP A 254 -1.26 4.78 11.31
CA ASP A 254 -0.57 5.56 10.27
C ASP A 254 -0.56 4.85 8.90
N MET A 255 -1.47 3.90 8.70
CA MET A 255 -1.62 3.18 7.44
C MET A 255 -2.19 4.10 6.36
N LEU A 256 -1.62 4.04 5.15
CA LEU A 256 -2.14 4.77 3.98
C LEU A 256 -3.56 4.29 3.63
N PRO A 257 -4.49 5.19 3.21
CA PRO A 257 -5.84 4.80 2.79
C PRO A 257 -5.86 3.73 1.70
N GLU A 258 -5.00 3.84 0.70
CA GLU A 258 -4.88 2.87 -0.39
C GLU A 258 -4.32 1.53 0.09
N THR A 259 -3.37 1.55 1.02
CA THR A 259 -2.82 0.33 1.62
C THR A 259 -3.86 -0.35 2.51
N ALA A 260 -4.66 0.42 3.25
CA ALA A 260 -5.75 -0.09 4.06
C ALA A 260 -6.84 -0.75 3.21
N LEU A 261 -7.20 -0.15 2.06
CA LEU A 261 -8.13 -0.77 1.10
C LEU A 261 -7.62 -2.14 0.66
N VAL A 262 -6.38 -2.19 0.18
CA VAL A 262 -5.76 -3.42 -0.32
C VAL A 262 -5.62 -4.47 0.79
N LYS A 263 -5.23 -4.04 2.00
CA LYS A 263 -5.12 -4.92 3.15
C LYS A 263 -6.47 -5.51 3.53
N LEU A 264 -7.54 -4.70 3.52
CA LEU A 264 -8.88 -5.19 3.86
C LEU A 264 -9.41 -6.18 2.83
N MET A 265 -9.21 -5.91 1.53
CA MET A 265 -9.48 -6.87 0.45
C MET A 265 -8.74 -8.19 0.71
N TRP A 266 -7.45 -8.12 1.05
CA TRP A 266 -6.63 -9.29 1.32
C TRP A 266 -7.10 -10.06 2.57
N VAL A 267 -7.30 -9.37 3.70
CA VAL A 267 -7.73 -9.96 4.99
C VAL A 267 -9.06 -10.70 4.83
N LEU A 268 -10.05 -10.06 4.20
CA LEU A 268 -11.36 -10.67 3.97
C LEU A 268 -11.33 -11.82 2.95
N GLY A 269 -10.24 -11.94 2.18
CA GLY A 269 -9.94 -13.12 1.36
C GLY A 269 -9.26 -14.26 2.13
N GLN A 270 -8.76 -14.00 3.35
CA GLN A 270 -8.10 -15.01 4.20
C GLN A 270 -9.00 -15.53 5.32
N THR A 271 -9.98 -14.75 5.76
CA THR A 271 -10.89 -15.12 6.86
C THR A 271 -12.29 -14.55 6.66
N ASP A 272 -13.28 -15.32 7.09
CA ASP A 272 -14.68 -14.89 7.23
C ASP A 272 -15.04 -14.50 8.66
N ASP A 273 -14.15 -14.73 9.63
CA ASP A 273 -14.32 -14.35 11.03
C ASP A 273 -14.08 -12.83 11.22
N PRO A 274 -15.10 -12.05 11.64
CA PRO A 274 -14.98 -10.62 11.87
C PRO A 274 -13.91 -10.24 12.90
N GLU A 275 -13.75 -11.02 13.97
CA GLU A 275 -12.79 -10.71 15.04
C GLU A 275 -11.36 -10.89 14.53
N GLU A 276 -11.11 -11.99 13.83
CA GLU A 276 -9.83 -12.25 13.18
C GLU A 276 -9.52 -11.21 12.09
N ALA A 277 -10.52 -10.78 11.32
CA ALA A 277 -10.34 -9.73 10.32
C ALA A 277 -9.92 -8.40 10.96
N VAL A 278 -10.57 -7.99 12.05
CA VAL A 278 -10.18 -6.79 12.81
C VAL A 278 -8.77 -6.95 13.40
N ARG A 279 -8.43 -8.14 13.94
CA ARG A 279 -7.08 -8.43 14.46
C ARG A 279 -6.02 -8.28 13.37
N LEU A 280 -6.20 -8.92 12.22
CA LEU A 280 -5.27 -8.87 11.09
C LEU A 280 -5.13 -7.46 10.52
N MET A 281 -6.21 -6.69 10.46
CA MET A 281 -6.16 -5.29 10.01
C MET A 281 -5.30 -4.41 10.92
N ARG A 282 -5.28 -4.67 12.22
CA ARG A 282 -4.46 -3.95 13.21
C ARG A 282 -3.05 -4.52 13.39
N GLU A 283 -2.84 -5.78 13.05
CA GLU A 283 -1.53 -6.43 13.08
C GLU A 283 -0.60 -5.81 12.03
N ASN A 284 0.65 -5.52 12.40
CA ASN A 284 1.64 -5.06 11.44
C ASN A 284 2.24 -6.23 10.65
N ILE A 285 1.79 -6.43 9.41
CA ILE A 285 2.09 -7.61 8.61
C ILE A 285 3.31 -7.41 7.70
N ALA A 286 3.46 -6.24 7.11
CA ALA A 286 4.46 -5.87 6.12
C ALA A 286 4.94 -4.41 6.30
N HIS A 287 5.04 -3.96 7.55
CA HIS A 287 5.42 -2.60 7.96
C HIS A 287 4.50 -1.49 7.45
N GLU A 288 3.24 -1.81 7.19
CA GLU A 288 2.20 -0.85 6.85
C GLU A 288 1.77 0.01 8.05
N ILE A 289 2.03 -0.46 9.28
CA ILE A 289 1.84 0.29 10.53
C ILE A 289 3.21 0.49 11.18
N SER A 290 3.49 1.73 11.61
CA SER A 290 4.71 2.04 12.36
C SER A 290 4.42 1.98 13.87
N PRO A 291 5.39 1.65 14.74
CA PRO A 291 5.19 1.73 16.19
C PRO A 291 5.12 3.18 16.69
N ARG A 292 5.74 4.13 15.98
CA ARG A 292 5.76 5.57 16.27
C ARG A 292 5.98 6.37 15.00
N THR A 293 5.57 7.64 15.00
CA THR A 293 5.90 8.57 13.91
C THR A 293 7.32 9.10 14.11
N GLY A 294 8.22 8.91 13.13
CA GLY A 294 9.58 9.42 13.18
C GLY A 294 9.66 10.93 12.91
N TYR A 295 10.51 11.65 13.65
CA TYR A 295 10.88 13.04 13.30
C TYR A 295 11.64 13.07 11.96
N GLY A 296 11.29 14.00 11.07
CA GLY A 296 11.91 14.14 9.74
C GLY A 296 11.29 13.29 8.62
N VAL A 297 10.16 12.60 8.90
CA VAL A 297 9.38 11.85 7.91
C VAL A 297 8.45 12.76 7.08
N SER A 298 8.37 14.04 7.44
CA SER A 298 7.61 15.08 6.76
C SER A 298 8.51 16.29 6.51
N PHE A 299 9.27 16.27 5.42
CA PHE A 299 9.78 17.49 4.81
C PHE A 299 9.75 17.32 3.29
N VAL A 300 8.95 18.16 2.64
CA VAL A 300 9.18 18.58 1.26
C VAL A 300 10.62 19.09 1.21
N GLY A 301 11.37 18.69 0.18
CA GLY A 301 12.76 19.07 -0.02
C GLY A 301 12.99 20.58 -0.06
#